data_AF-A0A9D8PQ32-F1
#
_entry.id   AF-A0A9D8PQ32-F1
#
_cell.length_a   1.000
_cell.length_b   1.000
_cell.length_c   1.000
_cell.angle_alpha   90.00
_cell.angle_beta   90.00
_cell.angle_gamma   90.00
#
_symmetry.space_group_name_H-M   'P 1'
#
loop_
_entity.id
_entity.type
_entity.pdbx_description
1 polymer ?
#
loop_
_entity_poly.entity_id
_entity_poly.type
_entity_poly.pdbx_seq_one_letter_code
_entity_poly.pdbx_strand_id
1 'polypeptide(L)'
;MSKDKVKETNGDEVLKASDVQKCAGISYRQLNDWDSKGIISSSRKKKAGWRTFSTKEVFMLMICKEIRDKFGTPLESLGFIKSFMLQDKADHFRYALEMMALYGLNVYLLTDLKETFIMDNELEFRDLFKLGFFRGEESKSYIFISINPIVNRMSEARGIQTFKADGRLVIELDKMAAKGFELQQILQGGNYSKVIIQLKNGQIFQVDTEEELGEEEKENLNRELMKVFGSEKYGNLMLKMHDGEITRATRTLHKKVKKATERT
;
A
#
# COMPACT_ATOMS: atom_id res chain seq x y z
N MET A 1 20.93 5.07 -11.68
CA MET A 1 20.03 3.91 -11.77
C MET A 1 19.42 3.90 -13.16
N SER A 2 19.58 2.79 -13.87
CA SER A 2 19.27 2.65 -15.30
C SER A 2 17.79 2.92 -15.57
N LYS A 3 17.51 3.86 -16.47
CA LYS A 3 16.18 4.08 -17.06
C LYS A 3 15.98 3.05 -18.17
N ASP A 4 15.85 1.78 -17.81
CA ASP A 4 15.44 0.78 -18.78
C ASP A 4 13.93 0.94 -19.01
N LYS A 5 13.62 1.52 -20.18
CA LYS A 5 12.29 1.73 -20.69
C LYS A 5 11.48 0.44 -20.56
N VAL A 6 10.42 0.48 -19.75
CA VAL A 6 9.30 -0.44 -19.89
C VAL A 6 8.87 -0.35 -21.35
N LYS A 7 9.14 -1.39 -22.14
CA LYS A 7 8.67 -1.51 -23.51
C LYS A 7 7.14 -1.44 -23.43
N GLU A 8 6.54 -0.39 -23.97
CA GLU A 8 5.09 -0.31 -24.13
C GLU A 8 4.63 -1.53 -24.94
N THR A 9 4.06 -2.51 -24.26
CA THR A 9 3.28 -3.55 -24.91
C THR A 9 1.96 -2.89 -25.28
N ASN A 10 1.85 -2.41 -26.52
CA ASN A 10 0.56 -2.00 -27.10
C ASN A 10 -0.48 -3.08 -26.83
N GLY A 11 -1.65 -2.69 -26.34
CA GLY A 11 -2.75 -3.56 -25.89
C GLY A 11 -3.40 -4.44 -26.96
N ASP A 12 -2.81 -4.52 -28.15
CA ASP A 12 -3.36 -5.19 -29.34
C ASP A 12 -2.59 -6.46 -29.72
N GLU A 13 -1.73 -6.99 -28.84
CA GLU A 13 -1.05 -8.24 -29.13
C GLU A 13 -2.06 -9.40 -29.22
N VAL A 14 -2.14 -9.99 -30.42
CA VAL A 14 -3.04 -11.08 -30.76
C VAL A 14 -2.36 -12.41 -30.41
N LEU A 15 -2.80 -13.03 -29.32
CA LEU A 15 -2.28 -14.29 -28.78
C LEU A 15 -3.05 -15.49 -29.34
N LYS A 16 -2.38 -16.62 -29.52
CA LYS A 16 -2.97 -17.88 -30.01
C LYS A 16 -3.27 -18.83 -28.86
N ALA A 17 -4.01 -19.91 -29.14
CA ALA A 17 -4.30 -20.95 -28.16
C ALA A 17 -3.04 -21.59 -27.53
N SER A 18 -1.93 -21.68 -28.28
CA SER A 18 -0.64 -22.13 -27.77
C SER A 18 -0.08 -21.21 -26.68
N ASP A 19 -0.29 -19.90 -26.83
CA ASP A 19 0.15 -18.92 -25.84
C ASP A 19 -0.70 -19.02 -24.58
N VAL A 20 -2.01 -19.24 -24.73
CA VAL A 20 -2.90 -19.51 -23.59
C VAL A 20 -2.47 -20.78 -22.84
N GLN A 21 -2.11 -21.83 -23.57
CA GLN A 21 -1.60 -23.05 -22.94
C GLN A 21 -0.29 -22.79 -22.19
N LYS A 22 0.63 -22.01 -22.78
CA LYS A 22 1.91 -21.64 -22.15
C LYS A 22 1.72 -20.79 -20.90
N CYS A 23 0.84 -19.80 -20.94
CA CYS A 23 0.61 -18.87 -19.83
C CYS A 23 -0.28 -19.50 -18.74
N ALA A 24 -1.43 -20.05 -19.12
CA ALA A 24 -2.48 -20.47 -18.20
C ALA A 24 -2.51 -21.97 -17.92
N GLY A 25 -1.72 -22.78 -18.63
CA GLY A 25 -1.76 -24.24 -18.49
C GLY A 25 -3.10 -24.85 -18.95
N ILE A 26 -3.89 -24.12 -19.72
CA ILE A 26 -5.20 -24.57 -20.20
C ILE A 26 -4.99 -25.29 -21.54
N SER A 27 -5.33 -26.57 -21.58
CA SER A 27 -5.28 -27.37 -22.80
C SER A 27 -6.30 -26.91 -23.83
N TYR A 28 -6.07 -27.23 -25.11
CA TYR A 28 -7.02 -26.95 -26.18
C TYR A 28 -8.42 -27.54 -25.92
N ARG A 29 -8.49 -28.74 -25.33
CA ARG A 29 -9.77 -29.37 -24.95
C ARG A 29 -10.50 -28.57 -23.89
N GLN A 30 -9.80 -28.11 -22.84
CA GLN A 30 -10.37 -27.24 -21.82
C GLN A 30 -10.82 -25.90 -22.42
N LEU A 31 -10.05 -25.30 -23.32
CA LEU A 31 -10.46 -24.08 -24.01
C LEU A 31 -11.75 -24.26 -24.82
N ASN A 32 -11.99 -25.43 -25.41
CA ASN A 32 -13.25 -25.68 -26.12
C ASN A 32 -14.42 -25.90 -25.17
N ASP A 33 -14.21 -26.62 -24.07
CA ASP A 33 -15.21 -26.77 -23.00
C ASP A 33 -15.61 -25.41 -22.41
N TRP A 34 -14.63 -24.56 -22.08
CA TRP A 34 -14.87 -23.23 -21.51
C TRP A 34 -15.57 -22.28 -22.49
N ASP A 35 -15.26 -22.37 -23.79
CA ASP A 35 -15.95 -21.60 -24.83
C ASP A 35 -17.41 -22.06 -24.97
N SER A 36 -17.66 -23.37 -24.92
CA SER A 36 -19.03 -23.93 -24.98
C SER A 36 -19.92 -23.50 -23.80
N LYS A 37 -19.29 -23.19 -22.67
CA LYS A 37 -19.93 -22.67 -21.45
C LYS A 37 -19.95 -21.14 -21.37
N GLY A 38 -19.51 -20.45 -22.41
CA GLY A 38 -19.57 -18.99 -22.50
C GLY A 38 -18.51 -18.24 -21.68
N ILE A 39 -17.50 -18.91 -21.15
CA ILE A 39 -16.43 -18.28 -20.34
C ILE A 39 -15.42 -17.55 -21.24
N ILE A 40 -15.30 -17.96 -22.50
CA ILE A 40 -14.44 -17.30 -23.49
C ILE A 40 -15.31 -16.38 -24.37
N SER A 41 -14.80 -15.20 -24.72
CA SER A 41 -15.47 -14.18 -25.53
C SER A 41 -15.24 -14.35 -27.04
N SER A 42 -14.78 -15.54 -27.49
CA SER A 42 -13.97 -15.66 -28.70
C SER A 42 -14.53 -14.93 -29.92
N SER A 43 -13.94 -13.77 -30.24
CA SER A 43 -14.17 -13.09 -31.51
C SER A 43 -13.44 -13.85 -32.61
N ARG A 44 -14.07 -14.91 -33.14
CA ARG A 44 -13.60 -15.52 -34.38
C ARG A 44 -13.78 -14.48 -35.49
N LYS A 45 -12.70 -13.82 -35.90
CA LYS A 45 -12.75 -12.85 -37.02
C LYS A 45 -13.37 -13.45 -38.31
N LYS A 46 -13.35 -14.77 -38.47
CA LYS A 46 -14.08 -15.55 -39.50
C LYS A 46 -14.53 -16.91 -38.95
N LYS A 47 -15.66 -17.45 -39.42
CA LYS A 47 -16.19 -18.80 -39.04
C LYS A 47 -15.15 -19.93 -39.13
N ALA A 48 -14.16 -19.81 -40.02
CA ALA A 48 -13.08 -20.78 -40.25
C ALA A 48 -11.68 -20.33 -39.76
N GLY A 49 -11.59 -19.27 -38.96
CA GLY A 49 -10.31 -18.74 -38.47
C GLY A 49 -9.84 -19.38 -37.16
N TRP A 50 -8.52 -19.43 -36.98
CA TRP A 50 -7.90 -19.80 -35.70
C TRP A 50 -8.35 -18.84 -34.58
N ARG A 51 -8.59 -19.38 -33.38
CA ARG A 51 -8.97 -18.58 -32.21
C ARG A 51 -7.79 -17.71 -31.79
N THR A 52 -8.08 -16.43 -31.60
CA THR A 52 -7.14 -15.45 -31.08
C THR A 52 -7.65 -14.85 -29.79
N PHE A 53 -6.73 -14.38 -28.94
CA PHE A 53 -6.99 -13.83 -27.64
C PHE A 53 -6.23 -12.52 -27.47
N SER A 54 -6.82 -11.55 -26.79
CA SER A 54 -6.14 -10.38 -26.26
C SER A 54 -5.37 -10.72 -24.98
N THR A 55 -4.44 -9.85 -24.60
CA THR A 55 -3.75 -9.90 -23.30
C THR A 55 -4.76 -9.98 -22.15
N LYS A 56 -5.84 -9.17 -22.21
CA LYS A 56 -6.90 -9.14 -21.19
C LYS A 56 -7.62 -10.47 -21.06
N GLU A 57 -7.94 -11.13 -22.18
CA GLU A 57 -8.57 -12.45 -22.19
C GLU A 57 -7.66 -13.52 -21.62
N VAL A 58 -6.37 -13.51 -21.95
CA VAL A 58 -5.42 -14.48 -21.39
C VAL A 58 -5.28 -14.30 -19.89
N PHE A 59 -5.14 -13.06 -19.42
CA PHE A 59 -5.04 -12.77 -17.98
C PHE A 59 -6.30 -13.18 -17.22
N MET A 60 -7.49 -12.86 -17.76
CA MET A 60 -8.77 -13.33 -17.23
C MET A 60 -8.82 -14.86 -17.13
N LEU A 61 -8.41 -15.58 -18.18
CA LEU A 61 -8.38 -17.04 -18.17
C LEU A 61 -7.44 -17.61 -17.11
N MET A 62 -6.28 -16.97 -16.90
CA MET A 62 -5.34 -17.38 -15.84
C MET A 62 -5.95 -17.22 -14.45
N ILE A 63 -6.69 -16.13 -14.19
CA ILE A 63 -7.39 -15.92 -12.92
C ILE A 63 -8.49 -16.96 -12.73
N CYS A 64 -9.33 -17.16 -13.75
CA CYS A 64 -10.37 -18.19 -13.74
C CYS A 64 -9.78 -19.58 -13.44
N LYS A 65 -8.65 -19.92 -14.06
CA LYS A 65 -7.95 -21.18 -13.82
C LYS A 65 -7.44 -21.29 -12.39
N GLU A 66 -6.81 -20.24 -11.86
CA GLU A 66 -6.30 -20.19 -10.50
C GLU A 66 -7.41 -20.40 -9.46
N ILE A 67 -8.55 -19.71 -9.64
CA ILE A 67 -9.73 -19.87 -8.78
C ILE A 67 -10.25 -21.32 -8.86
N ARG A 68 -10.42 -21.84 -10.08
CA ARG A 68 -10.97 -23.18 -10.30
C ARG A 68 -10.08 -24.29 -9.75
N ASP A 69 -8.77 -24.13 -9.82
CA ASP A 69 -7.81 -25.11 -9.32
C ASP A 69 -7.75 -25.13 -7.80
N LYS A 70 -7.79 -23.96 -7.17
CA LYS A 70 -7.68 -23.83 -5.71
C LYS A 70 -8.97 -24.14 -4.97
N PHE A 71 -10.12 -23.77 -5.55
CA PHE A 71 -11.40 -23.80 -4.84
C PHE A 71 -12.42 -24.75 -5.47
N GLY A 72 -12.09 -25.42 -6.58
CA GLY A 72 -13.01 -26.35 -7.25
C GLY A 72 -14.24 -25.67 -7.85
N THR A 73 -14.18 -24.36 -8.08
CA THR A 73 -15.31 -23.53 -8.53
C THR A 73 -15.91 -24.04 -9.85
N PRO A 74 -17.25 -24.15 -9.97
CA PRO A 74 -17.92 -24.45 -11.23
C PRO A 74 -17.62 -23.39 -12.30
N LEU A 75 -17.52 -23.82 -13.56
CA LEU A 75 -17.16 -22.90 -14.66
C LEU A 75 -18.20 -21.78 -14.82
N GLU A 76 -19.46 -22.11 -14.61
CA GLU A 76 -20.60 -21.20 -14.76
C GLU A 76 -20.49 -19.99 -13.82
N SER A 77 -19.96 -20.20 -12.60
CA SER A 77 -19.71 -19.12 -11.63
C SER A 77 -18.59 -18.16 -12.05
N LEU A 78 -17.70 -18.58 -12.95
CA LEU A 78 -16.60 -17.74 -13.45
C LEU A 78 -17.06 -16.74 -14.52
N GLY A 79 -18.29 -16.87 -15.02
CA GLY A 79 -18.89 -15.87 -15.91
C GLY A 79 -18.92 -14.48 -15.29
N PHE A 80 -19.07 -14.39 -13.97
CA PHE A 80 -18.96 -13.14 -13.21
C PHE A 80 -17.56 -12.53 -13.29
N ILE A 81 -16.50 -13.32 -13.13
CA ILE A 81 -15.12 -12.81 -13.27
C ILE A 81 -14.88 -12.28 -14.68
N LYS A 82 -15.35 -12.99 -15.70
CA LYS A 82 -15.23 -12.56 -17.10
C LYS A 82 -15.88 -11.19 -17.31
N SER A 83 -17.08 -10.95 -16.79
CA SER A 83 -17.83 -9.71 -17.06
C SER A 83 -17.13 -8.47 -16.49
N PHE A 84 -16.40 -8.60 -15.37
CA PHE A 84 -15.60 -7.51 -14.79
C PHE A 84 -14.21 -7.38 -15.41
N MET A 85 -13.57 -8.51 -15.73
CA MET A 85 -12.22 -8.52 -16.28
C MET A 85 -12.16 -7.96 -17.71
N LEU A 86 -13.25 -8.10 -18.47
CA LEU A 86 -13.34 -7.70 -19.88
C LEU A 86 -14.22 -6.46 -20.11
N GLN A 87 -14.51 -5.67 -19.07
CA GLN A 87 -15.21 -4.39 -19.25
C GLN A 87 -14.41 -3.45 -20.15
N ASP A 88 -15.13 -2.64 -20.92
CA ASP A 88 -14.50 -1.62 -21.76
C ASP A 88 -13.61 -0.70 -20.93
N LYS A 89 -12.41 -0.43 -21.45
CA LYS A 89 -11.33 0.36 -20.82
C LYS A 89 -10.66 -0.27 -19.59
N ALA A 90 -11.15 -1.38 -19.05
CA ALA A 90 -10.46 -2.08 -17.96
C ALA A 90 -9.21 -2.81 -18.50
N ASP A 91 -8.05 -2.57 -17.90
CA ASP A 91 -6.82 -3.34 -18.16
C ASP A 91 -6.17 -3.75 -16.84
N HIS A 92 -6.76 -4.76 -16.22
CA HIS A 92 -6.36 -5.28 -14.91
C HIS A 92 -4.94 -5.88 -14.91
N PHE A 93 -4.48 -6.41 -16.05
CA PHE A 93 -3.11 -6.90 -16.16
C PHE A 93 -2.12 -5.74 -16.08
N ARG A 94 -2.35 -4.68 -16.87
CA ARG A 94 -1.51 -3.50 -16.85
C ARG A 94 -1.54 -2.82 -15.49
N TYR A 95 -2.71 -2.68 -14.88
CA TYR A 95 -2.86 -2.15 -13.52
C TYR A 95 -1.99 -2.92 -12.52
N ALA A 96 -2.13 -4.25 -12.48
CA ALA A 96 -1.39 -5.07 -11.53
C ALA A 96 0.13 -5.02 -11.79
N LEU A 97 0.53 -4.99 -13.06
CA LEU A 97 1.92 -4.84 -13.47
C LEU A 97 2.52 -3.51 -12.98
N GLU A 98 1.80 -2.40 -13.15
CA GLU A 98 2.24 -1.07 -12.70
C GLU A 98 2.35 -0.99 -11.17
N MET A 99 1.38 -1.54 -10.43
CA MET A 99 1.41 -1.62 -8.96
C MET A 99 2.65 -2.37 -8.47
N MET A 100 2.95 -3.52 -9.07
CA MET A 100 4.11 -4.32 -8.71
C MET A 100 5.43 -3.66 -9.12
N ALA A 101 5.53 -3.17 -10.36
CA ALA A 101 6.79 -2.71 -10.93
C ALA A 101 7.22 -1.32 -10.46
N LEU A 102 6.27 -0.39 -10.35
CA LEU A 102 6.57 1.01 -10.02
C LEU A 102 6.50 1.28 -8.52
N TYR A 103 5.53 0.67 -7.83
CA TYR A 103 5.24 0.95 -6.43
C TYR A 103 5.69 -0.15 -5.48
N GLY A 104 6.04 -1.34 -6.01
CA GLY A 104 6.43 -2.49 -5.19
C GLY A 104 5.27 -3.05 -4.36
N LEU A 105 4.03 -2.80 -4.76
CA LEU A 105 2.83 -3.18 -4.03
C LEU A 105 2.32 -4.57 -4.41
N ASN A 106 1.77 -5.27 -3.43
CA ASN A 106 1.00 -6.49 -3.69
C ASN A 106 -0.38 -6.17 -4.24
N VAL A 107 -0.85 -7.00 -5.19
CA VAL A 107 -2.19 -6.92 -5.76
C VAL A 107 -2.94 -8.19 -5.44
N TYR A 108 -4.19 -8.04 -5.03
CA TYR A 108 -5.07 -9.13 -4.65
C TYR A 108 -6.40 -9.03 -5.39
N LEU A 109 -7.09 -10.16 -5.49
CA LEU A 109 -8.47 -10.24 -5.92
C LEU A 109 -9.31 -10.75 -4.75
N LEU A 110 -10.37 -10.01 -4.44
CA LEU A 110 -11.45 -10.39 -3.54
C LEU A 110 -12.75 -10.52 -4.32
N THR A 111 -13.40 -11.67 -4.22
CA THR A 111 -14.67 -11.92 -4.92
C THR A 111 -15.53 -12.98 -4.25
N ASP A 112 -16.85 -12.84 -4.33
CA ASP A 112 -17.82 -13.87 -3.96
C ASP A 112 -18.43 -14.58 -5.20
N LEU A 113 -17.90 -14.27 -6.40
CA LEU A 113 -18.34 -14.76 -7.70
C LEU A 113 -19.78 -14.38 -8.08
N LYS A 114 -20.39 -13.40 -7.40
CA LYS A 114 -21.80 -13.01 -7.60
C LYS A 114 -22.01 -11.51 -7.63
N GLU A 115 -21.50 -10.80 -6.63
CA GLU A 115 -21.74 -9.37 -6.39
C GLU A 115 -20.42 -8.62 -6.24
N THR A 116 -19.46 -9.21 -5.53
CA THR A 116 -18.21 -8.56 -5.17
C THR A 116 -17.12 -8.91 -6.18
N PHE A 117 -16.53 -7.90 -6.81
CA PHE A 117 -15.29 -8.00 -7.57
C PHE A 117 -14.39 -6.82 -7.20
N ILE A 118 -13.34 -7.07 -6.43
CA ILE A 118 -12.34 -6.05 -6.07
C ILE A 118 -10.97 -6.62 -6.40
N MET A 119 -10.32 -6.05 -7.42
CA MET A 119 -8.92 -6.30 -7.70
C MET A 119 -8.13 -5.04 -7.41
N ASP A 120 -7.38 -5.06 -6.31
CA ASP A 120 -6.69 -3.86 -5.86
C ASP A 120 -5.39 -4.16 -5.11
N ASN A 121 -4.64 -3.10 -4.83
CA ASN A 121 -3.39 -3.17 -4.12
C ASN A 121 -3.59 -3.27 -2.60
N GLU A 122 -2.54 -3.66 -1.90
CA GLU A 122 -2.60 -3.91 -0.45
C GLU A 122 -2.97 -2.70 0.42
N LEU A 123 -2.74 -1.48 -0.06
CA LEU A 123 -3.13 -0.26 0.65
C LEU A 123 -4.65 -0.07 0.60
N GLU A 124 -5.27 -0.26 -0.56
CA GLU A 124 -6.72 -0.18 -0.72
C GLU A 124 -7.42 -1.27 0.10
N PHE A 125 -6.87 -2.48 0.12
CA PHE A 125 -7.40 -3.54 1.00
C PHE A 125 -7.29 -3.17 2.48
N ARG A 126 -6.17 -2.58 2.92
CA ARG A 126 -6.04 -2.09 4.30
C ARG A 126 -7.13 -1.08 4.65
N ASP A 127 -7.47 -0.20 3.72
CA ASP A 127 -8.52 0.80 3.94
C ASP A 127 -9.91 0.16 3.93
N LEU A 128 -10.19 -0.82 3.06
CA LEU A 128 -11.42 -1.63 3.12
C LEU A 128 -11.62 -2.30 4.49
N PHE A 129 -10.57 -2.91 5.05
CA PHE A 129 -10.63 -3.51 6.39
C PHE A 129 -10.92 -2.46 7.47
N LYS A 130 -10.26 -1.29 7.42
CA LYS A 130 -10.43 -0.22 8.40
C LYS A 130 -11.81 0.42 8.36
N LEU A 131 -12.35 0.63 7.16
CA LEU A 131 -13.67 1.22 6.94
C LEU A 131 -14.82 0.25 7.23
N GLY A 132 -14.50 -0.99 7.62
CA GLY A 132 -15.48 -1.96 8.04
C GLY A 132 -16.23 -2.62 6.88
N PHE A 133 -15.60 -2.78 5.72
CA PHE A 133 -16.20 -3.48 4.56
C PHE A 133 -16.75 -4.87 4.93
N PHE A 134 -16.09 -5.56 5.87
CA PHE A 134 -16.49 -6.88 6.36
C PHE A 134 -17.35 -6.86 7.62
N ARG A 135 -17.79 -5.67 8.08
CA ARG A 135 -18.68 -5.52 9.23
C ARG A 135 -20.14 -5.61 8.76
N GLY A 136 -20.58 -6.84 8.52
CA GLY A 136 -21.98 -7.16 8.24
C GLY A 136 -22.55 -8.09 9.32
N GLU A 137 -23.87 -8.07 9.51
CA GLU A 137 -24.57 -9.03 10.38
C GLU A 137 -24.63 -10.42 9.75
N GLU A 138 -24.64 -10.49 8.42
CA GLU A 138 -24.66 -11.73 7.66
C GLU A 138 -23.26 -12.28 7.39
N SER A 139 -23.11 -13.60 7.54
CA SER A 139 -21.88 -14.29 7.16
C SER A 139 -21.75 -14.35 5.64
N LYS A 140 -20.77 -13.62 5.08
CA LYS A 140 -20.39 -13.69 3.66
C LYS A 140 -19.05 -14.41 3.49
N SER A 141 -18.96 -15.24 2.46
CA SER A 141 -17.73 -15.97 2.10
C SER A 141 -17.10 -15.35 0.86
N TYR A 142 -15.80 -15.15 0.90
CA TYR A 142 -15.03 -14.55 -0.19
C TYR A 142 -13.86 -15.43 -0.59
N ILE A 143 -13.55 -15.42 -1.88
CA ILE A 143 -12.28 -15.87 -2.44
C ILE A 143 -11.33 -14.69 -2.37
N PHE A 144 -10.18 -14.89 -1.71
CA PHE A 144 -9.11 -13.90 -1.64
C PHE A 144 -7.80 -14.53 -2.13
N ILE A 145 -7.26 -14.03 -3.25
CA ILE A 145 -6.02 -14.57 -3.84
C ILE A 145 -5.04 -13.46 -4.23
N SER A 146 -3.75 -13.75 -4.10
CA SER A 146 -2.69 -12.90 -4.65
C SER A 146 -2.64 -13.03 -6.17
N ILE A 147 -2.58 -11.88 -6.84
CA ILE A 147 -2.51 -11.77 -8.30
C ILE A 147 -1.07 -11.73 -8.79
N ASN A 148 -0.12 -11.36 -7.93
CA ASN A 148 1.31 -11.25 -8.27
C ASN A 148 1.90 -12.49 -8.94
N PRO A 149 1.66 -13.74 -8.45
CA PRO A 149 2.18 -14.92 -9.11
C PRO A 149 1.63 -15.10 -10.53
N ILE A 150 0.36 -14.72 -10.75
CA ILE A 150 -0.29 -14.80 -12.06
C ILE A 150 0.35 -13.80 -13.02
N VAL A 151 0.57 -12.56 -12.57
CA VAL A 151 1.25 -11.52 -13.35
C VAL A 151 2.66 -11.97 -13.74
N ASN A 152 3.44 -12.50 -12.79
CA ASN A 152 4.79 -12.96 -13.07
C ASN A 152 4.83 -14.14 -14.06
N ARG A 153 3.94 -15.14 -13.93
CA ARG A 153 3.84 -16.22 -14.93
C ARG A 153 3.53 -15.70 -16.33
N MET A 154 2.64 -14.72 -16.42
CA MET A 154 2.28 -14.11 -17.70
C MET A 154 3.46 -13.30 -18.28
N SER A 155 4.16 -12.54 -17.45
CA SER A 155 5.36 -11.79 -17.84
C SER A 155 6.47 -12.72 -18.32
N GLU A 156 6.79 -13.78 -17.59
CA GLU A 156 7.78 -14.79 -17.97
C GLU A 156 7.43 -15.45 -19.31
N ALA A 157 6.17 -15.86 -19.49
CA ALA A 157 5.72 -16.49 -20.72
C ALA A 157 5.89 -15.57 -21.95
N ARG A 158 5.90 -14.24 -21.74
CA ARG A 158 6.11 -13.19 -22.74
C ARG A 158 7.55 -12.68 -22.81
N GLY A 159 8.47 -13.24 -22.02
CA GLY A 159 9.86 -12.78 -21.96
C GLY A 159 10.04 -11.40 -21.33
N ILE A 160 9.08 -10.96 -20.50
CA ILE A 160 9.13 -9.74 -19.71
C ILE A 160 9.76 -10.08 -18.36
N GLN A 161 10.54 -9.14 -17.80
CA GLN A 161 11.10 -9.28 -16.45
C GLN A 161 9.99 -9.49 -15.42
N THR A 162 10.24 -10.34 -14.42
CA THR A 162 9.35 -10.52 -13.27
C THR A 162 9.58 -9.44 -12.22
N PHE A 163 8.52 -9.10 -11.48
CA PHE A 163 8.57 -8.08 -10.44
C PHE A 163 8.31 -8.70 -9.08
N LYS A 164 9.05 -8.21 -8.07
CA LYS A 164 8.78 -8.52 -6.66
C LYS A 164 8.07 -7.32 -6.05
N ALA A 165 6.91 -7.56 -5.46
CA ALA A 165 6.32 -6.62 -4.53
C ALA A 165 7.10 -6.70 -3.22
N ASP A 166 7.87 -5.67 -2.92
CA ASP A 166 8.76 -5.60 -1.76
C ASP A 166 8.20 -4.72 -0.63
N GLY A 167 6.99 -4.18 -0.81
CA GLY A 167 6.29 -3.43 0.22
C GLY A 167 6.97 -2.13 0.61
N ARG A 168 7.99 -1.66 -0.14
CA ARG A 168 8.76 -0.46 0.21
C ARG A 168 7.86 0.75 0.45
N LEU A 169 6.85 0.95 -0.40
CA LEU A 169 5.92 2.06 -0.26
C LEU A 169 5.07 1.92 1.02
N VAL A 170 4.58 0.72 1.33
CA VAL A 170 3.82 0.46 2.57
C VAL A 170 4.67 0.79 3.80
N ILE A 171 5.91 0.31 3.82
CA ILE A 171 6.85 0.54 4.92
C ILE A 171 7.11 2.05 5.11
N GLU A 172 7.32 2.80 4.03
CA GLU A 172 7.52 4.25 4.12
C GLU A 172 6.27 4.99 4.61
N LEU A 173 5.08 4.62 4.13
CA LEU A 173 3.82 5.19 4.59
C LEU A 173 3.56 4.91 6.07
N ASP A 174 3.84 3.69 6.54
CA ASP A 174 3.67 3.31 7.94
C ASP A 174 4.63 4.07 8.86
N LYS A 175 5.89 4.28 8.44
CA LYS A 175 6.83 5.14 9.16
C LYS A 175 6.33 6.58 9.24
N MET A 176 5.75 7.12 8.16
CA MET A 176 5.19 8.48 8.16
C MET A 176 3.98 8.58 9.09
N ALA A 177 3.08 7.61 9.04
CA ALA A 177 1.90 7.56 9.91
C ALA A 177 2.29 7.47 11.39
N ALA A 178 3.28 6.65 11.74
CA ALA A 178 3.79 6.54 13.11
C ALA A 178 4.31 7.88 13.65
N LYS A 179 5.12 8.60 12.85
CA LYS A 179 5.59 9.95 13.23
C LYS A 179 4.44 10.95 13.42
N GLY A 180 3.41 10.88 12.57
CA GLY A 180 2.21 11.71 12.69
C GLY A 180 1.43 11.41 13.97
N PHE A 181 1.29 10.14 14.32
CA PHE A 181 0.64 9.71 15.56
C PHE A 181 1.42 10.14 16.80
N GLU A 182 2.76 10.02 16.79
CA GLU A 182 3.61 10.54 17.87
C GLU A 182 3.44 12.05 18.06
N LEU A 183 3.42 12.83 16.96
CA LEU A 183 3.13 14.27 17.04
C LEU A 183 1.75 14.52 17.66
N GLN A 184 0.72 13.79 17.23
CA GLN A 184 -0.62 13.93 17.77
C GLN A 184 -0.66 13.64 19.28
N GLN A 185 0.02 12.58 19.74
CA GLN A 185 0.13 12.27 21.17
C GLN A 185 0.83 13.38 21.95
N ILE A 186 1.91 13.95 21.41
CA ILE A 186 2.57 15.11 22.02
C ILE A 186 1.57 16.24 22.17
N LEU A 187 0.89 16.63 21.08
CA LEU A 187 -0.06 17.75 21.06
C LEU A 187 -1.26 17.54 22.00
N GLN A 188 -1.73 16.32 22.17
CA GLN A 188 -2.85 15.99 23.07
C GLN A 188 -2.41 15.85 24.54
N GLY A 189 -1.13 15.59 24.80
CA GLY A 189 -0.62 15.22 26.11
C GLY A 189 -0.24 16.38 27.03
N GLY A 190 -0.23 17.63 26.55
CA GLY A 190 0.22 18.77 27.36
C GLY A 190 -0.49 20.08 27.04
N ASN A 191 -0.50 20.97 28.03
CA ASN A 191 -0.98 22.35 27.90
C ASN A 191 0.18 23.25 27.46
N TYR A 192 0.51 23.19 26.17
CA TYR A 192 1.61 23.96 25.61
C TYR A 192 1.15 25.38 25.25
N SER A 193 1.96 26.38 25.59
CA SER A 193 1.79 27.75 25.10
C SER A 193 2.38 27.93 23.70
N LYS A 194 3.31 27.05 23.28
CA LYS A 194 3.88 27.03 21.93
C LYS A 194 4.37 25.64 21.53
N VAL A 195 4.19 25.29 20.27
CA VAL A 195 4.79 24.08 19.66
C VAL A 195 5.50 24.47 18.38
N ILE A 196 6.76 24.06 18.24
CA ILE A 196 7.60 24.31 17.07
C ILE A 196 7.93 22.97 16.41
N ILE A 197 7.46 22.79 15.19
CA ILE A 197 7.72 21.57 14.40
C ILE A 197 8.84 21.89 13.41
N GLN A 198 9.96 21.18 13.53
CA GLN A 198 11.09 21.34 12.63
C GLN A 198 11.12 20.19 11.60
N LEU A 199 11.16 20.58 10.33
CA LEU A 199 11.18 19.66 9.19
C LEU A 199 12.57 19.61 8.56
N LYS A 200 13.02 18.41 8.17
CA LYS A 200 14.23 18.19 7.38
C LYS A 200 13.87 17.27 6.22
N ASN A 201 14.08 17.75 5.00
CA ASN A 201 13.67 17.06 3.76
C ASN A 201 12.18 16.66 3.77
N GLY A 202 11.30 17.55 4.26
CA GLY A 202 9.87 17.30 4.34
C GLY A 202 9.42 16.34 5.44
N GLN A 203 10.33 15.81 6.26
CA GLN A 203 9.99 14.94 7.39
C GLN A 203 10.20 15.65 8.73
N ILE A 204 9.31 15.39 9.69
CA ILE A 204 9.50 15.82 11.08
C ILE A 204 10.76 15.18 11.63
N PHE A 205 11.69 16.00 12.11
CA PHE A 205 12.90 15.54 12.79
C PHE A 205 12.99 16.01 14.24
N GLN A 206 12.28 17.08 14.59
CA GLN A 206 12.26 17.62 15.95
C GLN A 206 10.94 18.35 16.21
N VAL A 207 10.43 18.18 17.43
CA VAL A 207 9.27 18.91 17.95
C VAL A 207 9.73 19.53 19.28
N ASP A 208 9.72 20.85 19.34
CA ASP A 208 9.99 21.60 20.57
C ASP A 208 8.67 22.11 21.13
N THR A 209 8.43 21.87 22.41
CA THR A 209 7.26 22.38 23.11
C THR A 209 7.67 23.38 24.18
N GLU A 210 6.84 24.41 24.37
CA GLU A 210 6.96 25.36 25.48
C GLU A 210 5.68 25.27 26.31
N GLU A 211 5.85 25.08 27.61
CA GLU A 211 4.77 25.08 28.59
C GLU A 211 4.90 26.31 29.48
N GLU A 212 3.78 26.90 29.87
CA GLU A 212 3.79 27.89 30.95
C GLU A 212 3.87 27.16 32.28
N LEU A 213 4.91 27.48 33.05
CA LEU A 213 5.09 26.92 34.38
C LEU A 213 3.97 27.40 35.30
N GLY A 214 3.42 26.48 36.09
CA GLY A 214 2.53 26.84 37.20
C GLY A 214 3.26 27.63 38.28
N GLU A 215 2.53 28.35 39.13
CA GLU A 215 3.13 29.18 40.20
C GLU A 215 4.06 28.37 41.13
N GLU A 216 3.67 27.15 41.50
CA GLU A 216 4.50 26.26 42.33
C GLU A 216 5.81 25.85 41.64
N GLU A 217 5.76 25.63 40.32
CA GLU A 217 6.94 25.29 39.52
C GLU A 217 7.86 26.50 39.34
N LYS A 218 7.29 27.70 39.19
CA LYS A 218 8.04 28.96 39.19
C LYS A 218 8.76 29.17 40.51
N GLU A 219 8.10 28.94 41.65
CA GLU A 219 8.72 29.03 42.97
C GLU A 219 9.86 28.00 43.16
N ASN A 220 9.65 26.76 42.72
CA ASN A 220 10.69 25.74 42.73
C ASN A 220 11.87 26.11 41.85
N LEU A 221 11.62 26.60 40.63
CA LEU A 221 12.65 27.05 39.72
C LEU A 221 13.42 28.24 40.30
N ASN A 222 12.74 29.21 40.91
CA ASN A 222 13.40 30.33 41.58
C ASN A 222 14.33 29.84 42.70
N ARG A 223 13.92 28.84 43.49
CA ARG A 223 14.80 28.21 44.50
C ARG A 223 15.99 27.49 43.88
N GLU A 224 15.82 26.79 42.77
CA GLU A 224 16.92 26.12 42.07
C GLU A 224 17.86 27.12 41.39
N LEU A 225 17.34 28.16 40.76
CA LEU A 225 18.13 29.24 40.16
C LEU A 225 19.02 29.92 41.19
N MET A 226 18.50 30.20 42.39
CA MET A 226 19.30 30.74 43.50
C MET A 226 20.43 29.81 43.93
N LYS A 227 20.27 28.49 43.81
CA LYS A 227 21.36 27.51 44.02
C LYS A 227 22.36 27.49 42.86
N VAL A 228 21.88 27.62 41.62
CA VAL A 228 22.70 27.60 40.40
C VAL A 228 23.52 28.87 40.25
N PHE A 229 22.97 30.06 40.53
CA PHE A 229 23.72 31.32 40.59
C PHE A 229 24.80 31.31 41.69
N GLY A 230 24.70 30.40 42.66
CA GLY A 230 25.75 30.11 43.64
C GLY A 230 26.77 29.05 43.21
N SER A 231 26.68 28.49 41.98
CA SER A 231 27.56 27.41 41.52
C SER A 231 28.10 27.64 40.11
N GLU A 232 29.42 27.56 39.93
CA GLU A 232 30.14 27.96 38.70
C GLU A 232 30.03 27.01 37.48
N LYS A 233 28.97 26.19 37.32
CA LYS A 233 28.91 25.21 36.22
C LYS A 233 27.53 25.11 35.56
N TYR A 234 27.32 25.81 34.43
CA TYR A 234 26.16 25.61 33.56
C TYR A 234 26.47 25.82 32.07
N GLY A 235 25.61 25.25 31.20
CA GLY A 235 25.72 25.30 29.73
C GLY A 235 25.03 26.51 29.09
N ASN A 236 23.69 26.60 29.14
CA ASN A 236 22.93 27.80 28.73
C ASN A 236 21.61 27.89 29.52
N LEU A 237 21.31 29.06 30.06
CA LEU A 237 20.04 29.39 30.73
C LEU A 237 19.55 30.72 30.19
N MET A 238 18.29 30.78 29.76
CA MET A 238 17.69 32.01 29.23
C MET A 238 16.53 32.45 30.12
N LEU A 239 16.67 33.63 30.71
CA LEU A 239 15.66 34.28 31.53
C LEU A 239 15.15 35.52 30.80
N LYS A 240 13.83 35.68 30.73
CA LYS A 240 13.16 36.89 30.29
C LYS A 240 12.53 37.53 31.52
N MET A 241 12.89 38.77 31.79
CA MET A 241 12.43 39.53 32.95
C MET A 241 11.63 40.75 32.51
N HIS A 242 10.63 41.13 33.31
CA HIS A 242 9.90 42.38 33.20
C HIS A 242 9.75 42.95 34.62
N ASP A 243 10.09 44.22 34.82
CA ASP A 243 10.03 44.91 36.12
C ASP A 243 10.67 44.17 37.30
N GLY A 244 11.83 43.56 37.07
CA GLY A 244 12.58 42.85 38.12
C GLY A 244 12.06 41.46 38.45
N GLU A 245 10.94 41.04 37.86
CA GLU A 245 10.36 39.71 38.03
C GLU A 245 10.67 38.83 36.81
N ILE A 246 10.90 37.54 37.07
CA ILE A 246 11.10 36.55 36.02
C ILE A 246 9.72 36.23 35.42
N THR A 247 9.43 36.82 34.27
CA THR A 247 8.18 36.57 33.55
C THR A 247 8.26 35.30 32.71
N ARG A 248 9.47 34.86 32.34
CA ARG A 248 9.66 33.61 31.60
C ARG A 248 11.05 33.05 31.83
N ALA A 249 11.11 31.77 32.18
CA ALA A 249 12.35 31.02 32.22
C ALA A 249 12.29 29.90 31.18
N THR A 250 13.33 29.72 30.40
CA THR A 250 13.40 28.65 29.40
C THR A 250 14.72 27.90 29.56
N ARG A 251 14.60 26.60 29.80
CA ARG A 251 15.73 25.68 29.88
C ARG A 251 15.74 24.83 28.62
N THR A 252 16.87 24.84 27.91
CA THR A 252 17.06 23.92 26.78
C THR A 252 17.59 22.58 27.31
N LEU A 253 16.80 21.53 27.10
CA LEU A 253 17.19 20.15 27.40
C LEU A 253 17.56 19.43 26.11
N HIS A 254 18.81 19.00 25.97
CA HIS A 254 19.22 18.17 24.84
C HIS A 254 18.84 16.71 25.09
N LYS A 255 17.72 16.25 24.51
CA LYS A 255 17.39 14.82 24.46
C LYS A 255 17.98 14.20 23.18
N LYS A 256 18.97 13.32 23.32
CA LYS A 256 19.46 12.50 22.20
C LYS A 256 18.44 11.40 21.88
N VAL A 257 17.87 11.44 20.69
CA VAL A 257 17.10 10.32 20.14
C VAL A 257 18.09 9.20 19.82
N LYS A 258 17.93 8.03 20.45
CA LYS A 258 18.74 6.84 20.13
C LYS A 258 18.43 6.42 18.70
N LYS A 259 19.46 6.24 17.86
CA LYS A 259 19.32 5.53 16.58
C LYS A 259 18.80 4.12 16.88
N ALA A 260 17.84 3.67 16.08
CA ALA A 260 17.40 2.28 16.08
C ALA A 260 18.61 1.38 15.80
N THR A 261 18.98 0.57 16.79
CA THR A 261 19.96 -0.50 16.63
C THR A 261 19.40 -1.53 15.66
N GLU A 262 20.07 -1.69 14.51
CA GLU A 262 19.96 -2.89 13.69
C GLU A 262 20.45 -4.07 14.54
N ARG A 263 19.54 -4.97 14.91
CA ARG A 263 19.92 -6.28 15.45
C ARG A 263 20.47 -7.11 14.29
N THR A 264 21.78 -7.35 14.32
CA THR A 264 22.46 -8.41 13.58
C THR A 264 22.28 -9.74 14.30
#